data_AF-A0A7S1R3Y4-F1
#
_entry.id   AF-A0A7S1R3Y4-F1
#
_cell.length_a   1.000
_cell.length_b   1.000
_cell.length_c   1.000
_cell.angle_alpha   90.00
_cell.angle_beta   90.00
_cell.angle_gamma   90.00
#
_symmetry.space_group_name_H-M   'P 1'
#
loop_
_entity.id
_entity.type
_entity.pdbx_description
1 polymer ?
#
loop_
_entity_poly.entity_id
_entity_poly.type
_entity_poly.pdbx_seq_one_letter_code
_entity_poly.pdbx_strand_id
1 'polypeptide(L)'
;MRELVEQLGRRVEEQFEEVHEQSRGLKEVDDYLQQQVTANLDFTKVELDKHDQELQRLETVKVDVDLWRRTEEEMEARNQKEFLDLRRKIEDTEDLLRNELNEAEARLQAAVDKVDADLRENVRRIDADAARTKAELEAGIAELKEALDKAYNDLLAISEKKVSDLAASTDARFTALDEDAKAKDQAVNGRVDELTARTAKTFKELNERLEEMIRVERARLGTIERDLAESTTKIRSDFRTEIERVRGDYEQEAARLNLDLSDLHMKHDVTKQEINFFQSHLADQKDWTQRQLTETATATRAVQVDAQEGLAAATKMLHALRDDAVSFREKMAKYISILQHSSDSHGDAINALETQRGRMRSELDALIGDHKDYTGDMDGWAEDVRVKVERLFRALEPPRVEWRVSRAHQRAKELKRPLAVKSPAFSLRGLREVSIEFYPDGHNNSPEGKAVLRLFMPPNAHVRYQIWVGRFTDGAHEYAPGNSLSVDLLIEQWKDHINEDGSFYVVMEVLRDLCNDDESLSREVRVETL
;
A
#
# COMPACT_ATOMS: atom_id res chain seq x y z
N MET A 1 104.91 41.64 11.62
CA MET A 1 103.56 42.02 11.11
C MET A 1 103.36 41.65 9.64
N ARG A 2 104.25 41.99 8.69
CA ARG A 2 104.15 41.53 7.29
C ARG A 2 104.11 40.00 7.12
N GLU A 3 104.97 39.28 7.82
CA GLU A 3 105.08 37.81 7.71
C GLU A 3 103.82 37.06 8.22
N LEU A 4 103.12 37.65 9.18
CA LEU A 4 101.87 37.11 9.75
C LEU A 4 100.68 37.36 8.83
N VAL A 5 100.68 38.47 8.07
CA VAL A 5 99.67 38.78 7.06
C VAL A 5 99.85 37.89 5.82
N GLU A 6 101.08 37.59 5.41
CA GLU A 6 101.34 36.64 4.32
C GLU A 6 100.96 35.20 4.68
N GLN A 7 101.23 34.75 5.91
CA GLN A 7 100.80 33.43 6.37
C GLN A 7 99.27 33.32 6.47
N LEU A 8 98.58 34.40 6.87
CA LEU A 8 97.13 34.43 6.89
C LEU A 8 96.56 34.43 5.46
N GLY A 9 97.17 35.18 4.53
CA GLY A 9 96.79 35.21 3.12
C GLY A 9 96.86 33.84 2.46
N ARG A 10 97.98 33.12 2.63
CA ARG A 10 98.11 31.74 2.08
C ARG A 10 97.10 30.77 2.68
N ARG A 11 96.84 30.87 3.98
CA ARG A 11 95.89 29.98 4.66
C ARG A 11 94.45 30.25 4.23
N VAL A 12 94.12 31.50 3.90
CA VAL A 12 92.82 31.89 3.33
C VAL A 12 92.70 31.42 1.88
N GLU A 13 93.76 31.53 1.07
CA GLU A 13 93.77 30.99 -0.30
C GLU A 13 93.62 29.47 -0.32
N GLU A 14 94.33 28.73 0.54
CA GLU A 14 94.18 27.27 0.68
C GLU A 14 92.74 26.88 1.08
N GLN A 15 92.11 27.64 1.98
CA GLN A 15 90.71 27.43 2.34
C GLN A 15 89.74 27.74 1.19
N PHE A 16 90.01 28.76 0.38
CA PHE A 16 89.19 29.06 -0.79
C PHE A 16 89.36 28.02 -1.90
N GLU A 17 90.56 27.47 -2.09
CA GLU A 17 90.78 26.34 -3.01
C GLU A 17 90.03 25.09 -2.55
N GLU A 18 90.08 24.76 -1.25
CA GLU A 18 89.34 23.63 -0.68
C GLU A 18 87.82 23.79 -0.86
N VAL A 19 87.29 24.99 -0.60
CA VAL A 19 85.85 25.30 -0.82
C VAL A 19 85.49 25.24 -2.31
N HIS A 20 86.37 25.69 -3.21
CA HIS A 20 86.13 25.58 -4.65
C HIS A 20 86.11 24.12 -5.13
N GLU A 21 86.97 23.27 -4.58
CA GLU A 21 87.01 21.85 -4.92
C GLU A 21 85.79 21.10 -4.35
N GLN A 22 85.37 21.42 -3.12
CA GLN A 22 84.11 20.91 -2.55
C GLN A 22 82.88 21.39 -3.33
N SER A 23 82.86 22.67 -3.75
CA SER A 23 81.77 23.22 -4.57
C SER A 23 81.70 22.54 -5.94
N ARG A 24 82.86 22.23 -6.55
CA ARG A 24 82.92 21.48 -7.81
C ARG A 24 82.39 20.05 -7.62
N GLY A 25 82.81 19.35 -6.56
CA GLY A 25 82.33 18.01 -6.25
C GLY A 25 80.82 17.97 -5.98
N LEU A 26 80.28 18.95 -5.24
CA LEU A 26 78.84 19.07 -5.01
C LEU A 26 78.06 19.31 -6.32
N LYS A 27 78.62 20.10 -7.23
CA LYS A 27 78.00 20.34 -8.53
C LYS A 27 77.97 19.09 -9.41
N GLU A 28 79.04 18.30 -9.41
CA GLU A 28 79.08 17.02 -10.13
C GLU A 28 78.08 16.01 -9.55
N VAL A 29 77.89 15.99 -8.24
CA VAL A 29 76.86 15.16 -7.58
C VAL A 29 75.44 15.64 -7.91
N ASP A 30 75.20 16.95 -7.92
CA ASP A 30 73.90 17.51 -8.29
C ASP A 30 73.55 17.22 -9.75
N ASP A 31 74.51 17.39 -10.67
CA ASP A 31 74.36 17.05 -12.09
C ASP A 31 74.05 15.55 -12.27
N TYR A 32 74.71 14.67 -11.50
CA TYR A 32 74.45 13.23 -11.51
C TYR A 32 73.04 12.88 -10.97
N LEU A 33 72.62 13.52 -9.88
CA LEU A 33 71.29 13.31 -9.29
C LEU A 33 70.19 13.83 -10.21
N GLN A 34 70.36 14.98 -10.83
CA GLN A 34 69.41 15.50 -11.83
C GLN A 34 69.27 14.56 -13.03
N GLN A 35 70.38 13.97 -13.49
CA GLN A 35 70.32 12.95 -14.55
C GLN A 35 69.55 11.69 -14.11
N GLN A 36 69.75 11.21 -12.88
CA GLN A 36 68.97 10.08 -12.35
C GLN A 36 67.48 10.40 -12.19
N VAL A 37 67.14 11.59 -11.68
CA VAL A 37 65.75 12.02 -11.53
C VAL A 37 65.05 12.08 -12.88
N THR A 38 65.73 12.64 -13.89
CA THR A 38 65.20 12.71 -15.26
C THR A 38 65.01 11.32 -15.86
N ALA A 39 65.99 10.42 -15.70
CA ALA A 39 65.89 9.04 -16.18
C ALA A 39 64.75 8.26 -15.51
N ASN A 40 64.53 8.45 -14.21
CA ASN A 40 63.43 7.81 -13.47
C ASN A 40 62.06 8.38 -13.86
N LEU A 41 61.97 9.69 -14.11
CA LEU A 41 60.76 10.33 -14.64
C LEU A 41 60.38 9.80 -16.03
N ASP A 42 61.37 9.62 -16.90
CA ASP A 42 61.12 9.07 -18.23
C ASP A 42 60.73 7.59 -18.17
N PHE A 43 61.36 6.80 -17.29
CA PHE A 43 60.99 5.40 -17.06
C PHE A 43 59.54 5.27 -16.54
N THR A 44 59.18 6.05 -15.53
CA THR A 44 57.82 6.03 -14.94
C THR A 44 56.75 6.50 -15.90
N LYS A 45 57.04 7.50 -16.76
CA LYS A 45 56.12 7.90 -17.85
C LYS A 45 55.87 6.75 -18.83
N VAL A 46 56.93 6.06 -19.26
CA VAL A 46 56.78 4.92 -20.18
C VAL A 46 55.98 3.78 -19.54
N GLU A 47 56.12 3.57 -18.23
CA GLU A 47 55.33 2.56 -17.51
C GLU A 47 53.86 2.98 -17.39
N LEU A 48 53.58 4.24 -17.04
CA LEU A 48 52.23 4.81 -17.02
C LEU A 48 51.53 4.70 -18.38
N ASP A 49 52.21 5.01 -19.47
CA ASP A 49 51.65 4.89 -20.82
C ASP A 49 51.29 3.45 -21.17
N LYS A 50 52.08 2.46 -20.71
CA LYS A 50 51.73 1.04 -20.87
C LYS A 50 50.50 0.66 -20.05
N HIS A 51 50.39 1.12 -18.82
CA HIS A 51 49.22 0.87 -17.98
C HIS A 51 47.96 1.50 -18.55
N ASP A 52 48.05 2.71 -19.11
CA ASP A 52 46.91 3.39 -19.76
C ASP A 52 46.47 2.65 -21.03
N GLN A 53 47.41 2.18 -21.85
CA GLN A 53 47.11 1.34 -23.02
C GLN A 53 46.48 -0.01 -22.64
N GLU A 54 46.94 -0.65 -21.56
CA GLU A 54 46.36 -1.90 -21.05
C GLU A 54 44.94 -1.67 -20.52
N LEU A 55 44.69 -0.54 -19.83
CA LEU A 55 43.36 -0.16 -19.36
C LEU A 55 42.40 0.10 -20.53
N GLN A 56 42.81 0.86 -21.54
CA GLN A 56 42.00 1.09 -22.74
C GLN A 56 41.70 -0.22 -23.48
N ARG A 57 42.67 -1.13 -23.56
CA ARG A 57 42.46 -2.47 -24.12
C ARG A 57 41.45 -3.27 -23.31
N LEU A 58 41.57 -3.25 -21.98
CA LEU A 58 40.65 -3.95 -21.08
C LEU A 58 39.24 -3.37 -21.11
N GLU A 59 39.08 -2.05 -21.22
CA GLU A 59 37.78 -1.41 -21.42
C GLU A 59 37.13 -1.83 -22.75
N THR A 60 37.93 -1.92 -23.81
CA THR A 60 37.47 -2.34 -25.14
C THR A 60 37.11 -3.84 -25.19
N VAL A 61 37.79 -4.68 -24.38
CA VAL A 61 37.62 -6.14 -24.40
C VAL A 61 36.61 -6.65 -23.37
N LYS A 62 36.40 -5.96 -22.23
CA LYS A 62 35.55 -6.47 -21.14
C LYS A 62 34.06 -6.40 -21.41
N VAL A 63 33.61 -5.44 -22.22
CA VAL A 63 32.21 -5.33 -22.59
C VAL A 63 32.17 -4.98 -24.07
N ASP A 64 31.86 -5.96 -24.90
CA ASP A 64 31.35 -5.67 -26.23
C ASP A 64 30.01 -4.95 -26.02
N VAL A 65 30.08 -3.62 -25.93
CA VAL A 65 28.95 -2.76 -25.56
C VAL A 65 27.78 -2.97 -26.50
N ASP A 66 28.07 -3.32 -27.76
CA ASP A 66 27.05 -3.63 -28.76
C ASP A 66 26.40 -5.00 -28.48
N LEU A 67 27.18 -6.00 -28.06
CA LEU A 67 26.62 -7.29 -27.62
C LEU A 67 25.76 -7.12 -26.37
N TRP A 68 26.23 -6.37 -25.37
CA TRP A 68 25.47 -6.13 -24.14
C TRP A 68 24.17 -5.38 -24.42
N ARG A 69 24.22 -4.32 -25.23
CA ARG A 69 23.03 -3.57 -25.64
C ARG A 69 22.05 -4.44 -26.43
N ARG A 70 22.53 -5.29 -27.35
CA ARG A 70 21.67 -6.26 -28.05
C ARG A 70 21.02 -7.25 -27.08
N THR A 71 21.77 -7.77 -26.10
CA THR A 71 21.19 -8.68 -25.11
C THR A 71 20.19 -7.99 -24.18
N GLU A 72 20.40 -6.71 -23.87
CA GLU A 72 19.47 -5.89 -23.10
C GLU A 72 18.18 -5.65 -23.90
N GLU A 73 18.29 -5.25 -25.16
CA GLU A 73 17.14 -5.08 -26.08
C GLU A 73 16.38 -6.39 -26.30
N GLU A 74 17.07 -7.52 -26.47
CA GLU A 74 16.44 -8.84 -26.59
C GLU A 74 15.74 -9.27 -25.30
N MET A 75 16.34 -9.00 -24.13
CA MET A 75 15.74 -9.28 -22.83
C MET A 75 14.52 -8.41 -22.59
N GLU A 76 14.58 -7.12 -22.94
CA GLU A 76 13.46 -6.19 -22.83
C GLU A 76 12.32 -6.62 -23.75
N ALA A 77 12.61 -6.96 -25.01
CA ALA A 77 11.61 -7.47 -25.95
C ALA A 77 10.97 -8.78 -25.46
N ARG A 78 11.75 -9.69 -24.88
CA ARG A 78 11.25 -10.93 -24.27
C ARG A 78 10.35 -10.64 -23.07
N ASN A 79 10.78 -9.75 -22.18
CA ASN A 79 9.99 -9.36 -21.01
C ASN A 79 8.66 -8.71 -21.44
N GLN A 80 8.69 -7.79 -22.41
CA GLN A 80 7.47 -7.17 -22.96
C GLN A 80 6.52 -8.22 -23.54
N LYS A 81 7.04 -9.22 -24.26
CA LYS A 81 6.23 -10.33 -24.78
C LYS A 81 5.63 -11.18 -23.66
N GLU A 82 6.43 -11.56 -22.65
CA GLU A 82 5.95 -12.35 -21.51
C GLU A 82 4.88 -11.59 -20.71
N PHE A 83 5.03 -10.26 -20.54
CA PHE A 83 4.01 -9.41 -19.91
C PHE A 83 2.72 -9.34 -20.72
N LEU A 84 2.81 -9.23 -22.05
CA LEU A 84 1.62 -9.25 -22.92
C LEU A 84 0.91 -10.61 -22.86
N ASP A 85 1.65 -11.72 -22.88
CA ASP A 85 1.09 -13.06 -22.75
C ASP A 85 0.43 -13.28 -21.38
N LEU A 86 1.05 -12.79 -20.30
CA LEU A 86 0.47 -12.83 -18.95
C LEU A 86 -0.80 -11.99 -18.86
N ARG A 87 -0.79 -10.78 -19.42
CA ARG A 87 -1.96 -9.91 -19.44
C ARG A 87 -3.11 -10.54 -20.19
N ARG A 88 -2.83 -11.16 -21.34
CA ARG A 88 -3.82 -11.90 -22.12
C ARG A 88 -4.40 -13.08 -21.34
N LYS A 89 -3.55 -13.86 -20.66
CA LYS A 89 -4.02 -14.96 -19.80
C LYS A 89 -4.92 -14.47 -18.66
N ILE A 90 -4.60 -13.32 -18.06
CA ILE A 90 -5.42 -12.69 -17.03
C ILE A 90 -6.79 -12.30 -17.61
N GLU A 91 -6.80 -11.62 -18.76
CA GLU A 91 -8.03 -11.24 -19.47
C GLU A 91 -8.88 -12.47 -19.84
N ASP A 92 -8.27 -13.52 -20.39
CA ASP A 92 -8.95 -14.78 -20.73
C ASP A 92 -9.56 -15.45 -19.48
N THR A 93 -8.83 -15.46 -18.35
CA THR A 93 -9.37 -15.99 -17.08
C THR A 93 -10.47 -15.12 -16.48
N GLU A 94 -10.38 -13.80 -16.63
CA GLU A 94 -11.42 -12.88 -16.16
C GLU A 94 -12.72 -13.08 -16.96
N ASP A 95 -12.62 -13.22 -18.29
CA ASP A 95 -13.75 -13.51 -19.15
C ASP A 95 -14.36 -14.88 -18.86
N LEU A 96 -13.54 -15.90 -18.60
CA LEU A 96 -14.03 -17.22 -18.16
C LEU A 96 -14.80 -17.12 -16.85
N LEU A 97 -14.25 -16.47 -15.83
CA LEU A 97 -14.89 -16.30 -14.53
C LEU A 97 -16.18 -15.49 -14.62
N ARG A 98 -16.21 -14.44 -15.45
CA ARG A 98 -17.43 -13.67 -15.72
C ARG A 98 -18.52 -14.52 -16.37
N ASN A 99 -18.16 -15.37 -17.32
CA ASN A 99 -19.09 -16.28 -17.96
C ASN A 99 -19.63 -17.33 -16.97
N GLU A 100 -18.76 -17.94 -16.15
CA GLU A 100 -19.17 -18.88 -15.11
C GLU A 100 -20.08 -18.22 -14.06
N LEU A 101 -19.80 -16.97 -13.68
CA LEU A 101 -20.64 -16.20 -12.77
C LEU A 101 -22.02 -15.94 -13.37
N ASN A 102 -22.08 -15.49 -14.63
CA ASN A 102 -23.35 -15.26 -15.33
C ASN A 102 -24.16 -16.55 -15.48
N GLU A 103 -23.51 -17.69 -15.76
CA GLU A 103 -24.18 -18.99 -15.79
C GLU A 103 -24.73 -19.39 -14.42
N ALA A 104 -23.95 -19.18 -13.35
CA ALA A 104 -24.37 -19.47 -12.00
C ALA A 104 -25.57 -18.60 -11.58
N GLU A 105 -25.54 -17.29 -11.89
CA GLU A 105 -26.65 -16.38 -11.66
C GLU A 105 -27.91 -16.81 -12.43
N ALA A 106 -27.77 -17.19 -13.70
CA ALA A 106 -28.89 -17.67 -14.51
C ALA A 106 -29.49 -18.98 -13.94
N ARG A 107 -28.66 -19.92 -13.49
CA ARG A 107 -29.11 -21.16 -12.83
C ARG A 107 -29.84 -20.87 -11.53
N LEU A 108 -29.33 -19.92 -10.73
CA LEU A 108 -29.92 -19.54 -9.44
C LEU A 108 -31.26 -18.83 -9.66
N GLN A 109 -31.35 -17.93 -10.64
CA GLN A 109 -32.60 -17.29 -11.01
C GLN A 109 -33.63 -18.31 -11.50
N ALA A 110 -33.24 -19.25 -12.36
CA ALA A 110 -34.14 -20.31 -12.82
C ALA A 110 -34.64 -21.21 -11.67
N ALA A 111 -33.79 -21.48 -10.68
CA ALA A 111 -34.19 -22.22 -9.47
C ALA A 111 -35.17 -21.41 -8.61
N VAL A 112 -34.95 -20.10 -8.44
CA VAL A 112 -35.87 -19.20 -7.74
C VAL A 112 -37.22 -19.14 -8.44
N ASP A 113 -37.24 -18.97 -9.77
CA ASP A 113 -38.48 -18.94 -10.55
C ASP A 113 -39.25 -20.26 -10.45
N LYS A 114 -38.54 -21.39 -10.43
CA LYS A 114 -39.14 -22.71 -10.22
C LYS A 114 -39.76 -22.84 -8.82
N VAL A 115 -39.03 -22.45 -7.77
CA VAL A 115 -39.56 -22.48 -6.40
C VAL A 115 -40.77 -21.57 -6.24
N ASP A 116 -40.77 -20.38 -6.86
CA ASP A 116 -41.91 -19.47 -6.85
C ASP A 116 -43.11 -20.06 -7.60
N ALA A 117 -42.90 -20.74 -8.73
CA ALA A 117 -43.94 -21.47 -9.45
C ALA A 117 -44.53 -22.61 -8.60
N ASP A 118 -43.68 -23.44 -7.99
CA ASP A 118 -44.09 -24.56 -7.13
C ASP A 118 -44.85 -24.04 -5.88
N LEU A 119 -44.42 -22.91 -5.30
CA LEU A 119 -45.12 -22.25 -4.18
C LEU A 119 -46.50 -21.76 -4.60
N ARG A 120 -46.62 -21.09 -5.75
CA ARG A 120 -47.91 -20.62 -6.27
C ARG A 120 -48.86 -21.78 -6.57
N GLU A 121 -48.35 -22.89 -7.10
CA GLU A 121 -49.14 -24.10 -7.32
C GLU A 121 -49.62 -24.72 -6.00
N ASN A 122 -48.74 -24.85 -5.01
CA ASN A 122 -49.10 -25.35 -3.69
C ASN A 122 -50.13 -24.45 -2.99
N VAL A 123 -49.99 -23.13 -3.07
CA VAL A 123 -50.99 -22.18 -2.55
C VAL A 123 -52.34 -22.40 -3.22
N ARG A 124 -52.38 -22.53 -4.55
CA ARG A 124 -53.63 -22.83 -5.28
C ARG A 124 -54.25 -24.16 -4.85
N ARG A 125 -53.43 -25.20 -4.61
CA ARG A 125 -53.91 -26.50 -4.14
C ARG A 125 -54.50 -26.39 -2.73
N ILE A 126 -53.81 -25.69 -1.82
CA ILE A 126 -54.30 -25.44 -0.47
C ILE A 126 -55.61 -24.65 -0.49
N ASP A 127 -55.71 -23.62 -1.32
CA ASP A 127 -56.94 -22.83 -1.45
C ASP A 127 -58.10 -23.68 -2.00
N ALA A 128 -57.82 -24.55 -2.98
CA ALA A 128 -58.81 -25.48 -3.53
C ALA A 128 -59.27 -26.51 -2.48
N ASP A 129 -58.35 -27.08 -1.70
CA ASP A 129 -58.66 -28.03 -0.62
C ASP A 129 -59.41 -27.33 0.52
N ALA A 130 -59.06 -26.09 0.85
CA ALA A 130 -59.77 -25.27 1.83
C ALA A 130 -61.20 -24.94 1.37
N ALA A 131 -61.39 -24.60 0.10
CA ALA A 131 -62.72 -24.37 -0.48
C ALA A 131 -63.56 -25.65 -0.48
N ARG A 132 -62.95 -26.79 -0.84
CA ARG A 132 -63.62 -28.09 -0.85
C ARG A 132 -64.03 -28.53 0.55
N THR A 133 -63.12 -28.48 1.53
CA THR A 133 -63.42 -28.82 2.92
C THR A 133 -64.48 -27.91 3.51
N LYS A 134 -64.45 -26.61 3.20
CA LYS A 134 -65.52 -25.68 3.59
C LYS A 134 -66.87 -26.10 3.00
N ALA A 135 -66.92 -26.46 1.71
CA ALA A 135 -68.15 -26.90 1.06
C ALA A 135 -68.68 -28.24 1.63
N GLU A 136 -67.80 -29.21 1.88
CA GLU A 136 -68.14 -30.48 2.55
C GLU A 136 -68.70 -30.24 3.96
N LEU A 137 -68.13 -29.28 4.70
CA LEU A 137 -68.56 -28.93 6.04
C LEU A 137 -69.91 -28.19 6.05
N GLU A 138 -70.12 -27.27 5.12
CA GLU A 138 -71.42 -26.61 4.91
C GLU A 138 -72.51 -27.61 4.50
N ALA A 139 -72.20 -28.57 3.62
CA ALA A 139 -73.11 -29.63 3.22
C ALA A 139 -73.46 -30.56 4.41
N GLY A 140 -72.47 -30.98 5.18
CA GLY A 140 -72.68 -31.81 6.37
C GLY A 140 -73.51 -31.10 7.45
N ILE A 141 -73.30 -29.78 7.65
CA ILE A 141 -74.14 -28.97 8.55
C ILE A 141 -75.59 -28.91 8.05
N ALA A 142 -75.80 -28.75 6.74
CA ALA A 142 -77.14 -28.71 6.15
C ALA A 142 -77.87 -30.05 6.32
N GLU A 143 -77.18 -31.16 6.06
CA GLU A 143 -77.74 -32.52 6.22
C GLU A 143 -78.09 -32.82 7.69
N LEU A 144 -77.21 -32.45 8.63
CA LEU A 144 -77.48 -32.58 10.06
C LEU A 144 -78.68 -31.73 10.51
N LYS A 145 -78.81 -30.52 9.96
CA LYS A 145 -79.95 -29.64 10.24
C LYS A 145 -81.26 -30.27 9.74
N GLU A 146 -81.27 -30.79 8.52
CA GLU A 146 -82.46 -31.45 7.94
C GLU A 146 -82.83 -32.73 8.71
N ALA A 147 -81.85 -33.54 9.10
CA ALA A 147 -82.07 -34.72 9.93
C ALA A 147 -82.63 -34.35 11.32
N LEU A 148 -82.14 -33.26 11.91
CA LEU A 148 -82.63 -32.75 13.20
C LEU A 148 -84.06 -32.22 13.09
N ASP A 149 -84.38 -31.45 12.05
CA ASP A 149 -85.72 -30.93 11.79
C ASP A 149 -86.72 -32.07 11.55
N LYS A 150 -86.31 -33.11 10.81
CA LYS A 150 -87.11 -34.32 10.61
C LYS A 150 -87.35 -35.06 11.92
N ALA A 151 -86.31 -35.30 12.72
CA ALA A 151 -86.42 -35.98 14.00
C ALA A 151 -87.31 -35.19 14.99
N TYR A 152 -87.22 -33.86 14.98
CA TYR A 152 -88.07 -32.98 15.78
C TYR A 152 -89.55 -33.11 15.38
N ASN A 153 -89.83 -33.07 14.08
CA ASN A 153 -91.21 -33.20 13.57
C ASN A 153 -91.80 -34.60 13.82
N ASP A 154 -91.00 -35.66 13.66
CA ASP A 154 -91.43 -37.04 13.96
C ASP A 154 -91.78 -37.20 15.45
N LEU A 155 -90.98 -36.60 16.35
CA LEU A 155 -91.26 -36.58 17.80
C LEU A 155 -92.55 -35.83 18.14
N LEU A 156 -92.79 -34.70 17.47
CA LEU A 156 -93.99 -33.88 17.67
C LEU A 156 -95.24 -34.64 17.24
N ALA A 157 -95.20 -35.32 16.09
CA ALA A 157 -96.29 -36.15 15.58
C ALA A 157 -96.60 -37.36 16.49
N ILE A 158 -95.56 -38.02 17.03
CA ILE A 158 -95.74 -39.13 17.99
C ILE A 158 -96.36 -38.64 19.31
N SER A 159 -95.96 -37.45 19.77
CA SER A 159 -96.51 -36.83 20.98
C SER A 159 -97.99 -36.50 20.82
N GLU A 160 -98.39 -35.86 19.72
CA GLU A 160 -99.78 -35.51 19.44
C GLU A 160 -100.69 -36.74 19.35
N LYS A 161 -100.23 -37.80 18.67
CA LYS A 161 -100.97 -39.06 18.55
C LYS A 161 -101.21 -39.73 19.91
N LYS A 162 -100.18 -39.79 20.77
CA LYS A 162 -100.31 -40.39 22.11
C LYS A 162 -101.24 -39.59 23.02
N VAL A 163 -101.22 -38.25 22.93
CA VAL A 163 -102.13 -37.39 23.72
C VAL A 163 -103.59 -37.59 23.25
N SER A 164 -103.83 -37.73 21.94
CA SER A 164 -105.15 -38.02 21.39
C SER A 164 -105.69 -39.39 21.81
N ASP A 165 -104.87 -40.44 21.74
CA ASP A 165 -105.28 -41.81 22.08
C ASP A 165 -105.60 -41.96 23.59
N LEU A 166 -104.88 -41.24 24.46
CA LEU A 166 -105.16 -41.20 25.91
C LEU A 166 -106.46 -40.45 26.24
N ALA A 167 -106.78 -39.37 25.52
CA ALA A 167 -108.02 -38.63 25.73
C ALA A 167 -109.26 -39.51 25.40
N ALA A 168 -109.22 -40.23 24.28
CA ALA A 168 -110.32 -41.10 23.84
C ALA A 168 -110.56 -42.30 24.78
N SER A 169 -109.50 -42.88 25.34
CA SER A 169 -109.61 -44.01 26.28
C SER A 169 -110.20 -43.63 27.64
N THR A 170 -110.14 -42.34 28.02
CA THR A 170 -110.54 -41.91 29.37
C THR A 170 -112.03 -41.58 29.42
N ASP A 171 -112.61 -41.01 28.36
CA ASP A 171 -114.06 -40.71 28.25
C ASP A 171 -114.94 -41.98 28.16
N ALA A 172 -114.46 -43.03 27.50
CA ALA A 172 -115.20 -44.29 27.38
C ALA A 172 -115.31 -45.06 28.71
N ARG A 173 -114.40 -44.82 29.66
CA ARG A 173 -114.42 -45.49 30.97
C ARG A 173 -115.37 -44.83 31.96
N PHE A 174 -115.63 -43.52 31.84
CA PHE A 174 -116.54 -42.81 32.74
C PHE A 174 -118.02 -43.00 32.38
N THR A 175 -118.34 -43.27 31.10
CA THR A 175 -119.72 -43.51 30.64
C THR A 175 -120.25 -44.90 30.99
N ALA A 176 -119.41 -45.94 30.96
CA ALA A 176 -119.81 -47.31 31.30
C ALA A 176 -120.11 -47.54 32.80
N LEU A 177 -119.57 -46.69 33.69
CA LEU A 177 -119.73 -46.81 35.14
C LEU A 177 -121.03 -46.19 35.67
N ASP A 178 -121.66 -45.25 34.94
CA ASP A 178 -122.91 -44.60 35.35
C ASP A 178 -124.17 -45.42 34.99
N GLU A 179 -124.08 -46.34 34.02
CA GLU A 179 -125.22 -47.14 33.55
C GLU A 179 -125.45 -48.42 34.39
N ASP A 180 -124.40 -49.07 34.91
CA ASP A 180 -124.54 -50.30 35.72
C ASP A 180 -125.10 -50.03 37.14
N ALA A 181 -124.94 -48.81 37.65
CA ALA A 181 -125.41 -48.43 38.99
C ALA A 181 -126.93 -48.25 39.07
N LYS A 182 -127.61 -47.92 37.97
CA LYS A 182 -129.07 -47.59 37.96
C LYS A 182 -129.98 -48.82 37.79
N ALA A 183 -129.48 -49.93 37.23
CA ALA A 183 -130.29 -51.12 36.94
C ALA A 183 -130.51 -52.05 38.14
N LYS A 184 -129.63 -52.01 39.16
CA LYS A 184 -129.66 -52.96 40.28
C LYS A 184 -130.60 -52.56 41.44
N ASP A 185 -131.05 -51.31 41.48
CA ASP A 185 -131.87 -50.78 42.58
C ASP A 185 -133.39 -51.07 42.42
N GLN A 186 -133.88 -51.36 41.20
CA GLN A 186 -135.32 -51.55 40.95
C GLN A 186 -135.84 -52.99 41.14
N ALA A 187 -134.97 -54.00 41.10
CA ALA A 187 -135.39 -55.41 41.10
C ALA A 187 -135.67 -56.00 42.50
N VAL A 188 -135.20 -55.36 43.57
CA VAL A 188 -135.19 -55.93 44.93
C VAL A 188 -136.51 -55.71 45.68
N ASN A 189 -137.27 -54.65 45.40
CA ASN A 189 -138.43 -54.27 46.21
C ASN A 189 -139.75 -54.99 45.87
N GLY A 190 -139.87 -55.69 44.73
CA GLY A 190 -141.14 -56.32 44.32
C GLY A 190 -141.34 -57.78 44.75
N ARG A 191 -140.29 -58.45 45.23
CA ARG A 191 -140.25 -59.93 45.28
C ARG A 191 -140.53 -60.52 46.68
N VAL A 192 -140.69 -59.69 47.70
CA VAL A 192 -140.75 -60.13 49.10
C VAL A 192 -142.19 -60.36 49.59
N ASP A 193 -143.21 -59.72 49.02
CA ASP A 193 -144.57 -59.74 49.59
C ASP A 193 -145.50 -60.83 49.02
N GLU A 194 -145.23 -61.39 47.83
CA GLU A 194 -146.15 -62.36 47.19
C GLU A 194 -145.91 -63.83 47.62
N LEU A 195 -144.72 -64.15 48.14
CA LEU A 195 -144.29 -65.53 48.41
C LEU A 195 -144.78 -66.12 49.74
N THR A 196 -145.34 -65.30 50.64
CA THR A 196 -145.78 -65.77 51.97
C THR A 196 -147.17 -66.42 51.94
N ALA A 197 -148.02 -66.11 50.95
CA ALA A 197 -149.44 -66.52 50.95
C ALA A 197 -149.76 -67.79 50.14
N ARG A 198 -148.93 -68.18 49.16
CA ARG A 198 -149.26 -69.29 48.23
C ARG A 198 -148.77 -70.67 48.68
N THR A 199 -147.84 -70.74 49.61
CA THR A 199 -147.10 -71.97 49.94
C THR A 199 -147.92 -73.00 50.72
N ALA A 200 -149.03 -72.61 51.38
CA ALA A 200 -149.84 -73.51 52.20
C ALA A 200 -150.77 -74.44 51.41
N LYS A 201 -151.07 -74.16 50.12
CA LYS A 201 -152.05 -74.91 49.32
C LYS A 201 -151.43 -75.90 48.34
N THR A 202 -150.19 -75.66 47.91
CA THR A 202 -149.52 -76.38 46.82
C THR A 202 -148.92 -77.72 47.25
N PHE A 203 -148.70 -77.96 48.54
CA PHE A 203 -148.05 -79.20 49.01
C PHE A 203 -148.83 -80.49 48.75
N LYS A 204 -150.13 -80.41 48.41
CA LYS A 204 -150.94 -81.61 48.10
C LYS A 204 -151.01 -81.95 46.61
N GLU A 205 -150.80 -80.98 45.72
CA GLU A 205 -150.87 -81.17 44.26
C GLU A 205 -149.47 -81.32 43.62
N LEU A 206 -148.40 -80.97 44.34
CA LEU A 206 -147.01 -81.04 43.88
C LEU A 206 -146.52 -82.50 43.68
N ASN A 207 -147.04 -83.44 44.46
CA ASN A 207 -146.54 -84.82 44.47
C ASN A 207 -146.88 -85.58 43.17
N GLU A 208 -148.02 -85.28 42.55
CA GLU A 208 -148.48 -85.97 41.33
C GLU A 208 -147.88 -85.38 40.04
N ARG A 209 -147.42 -84.11 40.08
CA ARG A 209 -146.80 -83.44 38.92
C ARG A 209 -145.29 -83.68 38.79
N LEU A 210 -144.63 -84.05 39.89
CA LEU A 210 -143.18 -84.30 39.94
C LEU A 210 -142.78 -85.57 39.18
N GLU A 211 -143.62 -86.62 39.17
CA GLU A 211 -143.28 -87.87 38.49
C GLU A 211 -143.28 -87.76 36.95
N GLU A 212 -144.18 -86.96 36.36
CA GLU A 212 -144.25 -86.79 34.89
C GLU A 212 -143.15 -85.84 34.36
N MET A 213 -142.76 -84.83 35.15
CA MET A 213 -141.70 -83.87 34.78
C MET A 213 -140.32 -84.54 34.71
N ILE A 214 -140.04 -85.50 35.60
CA ILE A 214 -138.77 -86.24 35.63
C ILE A 214 -138.57 -87.04 34.34
N ARG A 215 -139.65 -87.53 33.71
CA ARG A 215 -139.57 -88.31 32.47
C ARG A 215 -139.18 -87.46 31.26
N VAL A 216 -139.72 -86.26 31.14
CA VAL A 216 -139.45 -85.35 30.00
C VAL A 216 -138.06 -84.72 30.11
N GLU A 217 -137.64 -84.30 31.31
CA GLU A 217 -136.32 -83.67 31.49
C GLU A 217 -135.16 -84.66 31.29
N ARG A 218 -135.34 -85.96 31.58
CA ARG A 218 -134.32 -86.97 31.24
C ARG A 218 -134.06 -87.09 29.73
N ALA A 219 -135.10 -86.96 28.89
CA ALA A 219 -134.94 -87.02 27.43
C ALA A 219 -134.27 -85.76 26.86
N ARG A 220 -134.59 -84.59 27.43
CA ARG A 220 -134.00 -83.31 27.05
C ARG A 220 -132.52 -83.21 27.44
N LEU A 221 -132.17 -83.63 28.66
CA LEU A 221 -130.78 -83.68 29.13
C LEU A 221 -129.91 -84.60 28.27
N GLY A 222 -130.43 -85.77 27.85
CA GLY A 222 -129.70 -86.66 26.94
C GLY A 222 -129.44 -86.10 25.54
N THR A 223 -130.18 -85.07 25.10
CA THR A 223 -129.93 -84.38 23.83
C THR A 223 -128.89 -83.26 24.02
N ILE A 224 -129.01 -82.50 25.12
CA ILE A 224 -128.04 -81.46 25.49
C ILE A 224 -126.64 -82.05 25.73
N GLU A 225 -126.54 -83.21 26.39
CA GLU A 225 -125.26 -83.89 26.60
C GLU A 225 -124.59 -84.30 25.28
N ARG A 226 -125.38 -84.71 24.28
CA ARG A 226 -124.88 -85.08 22.95
C ARG A 226 -124.34 -83.86 22.20
N ASP A 227 -125.10 -82.77 22.17
CA ASP A 227 -124.71 -81.53 21.50
C ASP A 227 -123.49 -80.87 22.19
N LEU A 228 -123.40 -80.95 23.52
CA LEU A 228 -122.25 -80.47 24.29
C LEU A 228 -121.00 -81.29 23.98
N ALA A 229 -121.12 -82.60 23.85
CA ALA A 229 -120.02 -83.48 23.47
C ALA A 229 -119.52 -83.20 22.03
N GLU A 230 -120.42 -83.00 21.08
CA GLU A 230 -120.07 -82.65 19.68
C GLU A 230 -119.40 -81.27 19.59
N SER A 231 -119.96 -80.26 20.25
CA SER A 231 -119.41 -78.90 20.28
C SER A 231 -118.01 -78.86 20.93
N THR A 232 -117.83 -79.56 22.04
CA THR A 232 -116.53 -79.67 22.73
C THR A 232 -115.48 -80.33 21.84
N THR A 233 -115.87 -81.33 21.05
CA THR A 233 -114.96 -82.03 20.13
C THR A 233 -114.55 -81.14 18.97
N LYS A 234 -115.48 -80.36 18.41
CA LYS A 234 -115.20 -79.38 17.35
C LYS A 234 -114.25 -78.27 17.83
N ILE A 235 -114.53 -77.68 19.00
CA ILE A 235 -113.69 -76.63 19.60
C ILE A 235 -112.26 -77.13 19.84
N ARG A 236 -112.08 -78.37 20.32
CA ARG A 236 -110.75 -78.97 20.48
C ARG A 236 -110.02 -79.19 19.15
N SER A 237 -110.75 -79.53 18.09
CA SER A 237 -110.19 -79.67 16.74
C SER A 237 -109.74 -78.32 16.17
N ASP A 238 -110.56 -77.29 16.33
CA ASP A 238 -110.26 -75.94 15.84
C ASP A 238 -109.06 -75.34 16.60
N PHE A 239 -108.99 -75.51 17.92
CA PHE A 239 -107.82 -75.09 18.71
C PHE A 239 -106.55 -75.84 18.33
N ARG A 240 -106.61 -77.15 18.02
CA ARG A 240 -105.43 -77.86 17.51
C ARG A 240 -104.96 -77.29 16.18
N THR A 241 -105.89 -76.96 15.29
CA THR A 241 -105.56 -76.41 13.97
C THR A 241 -104.91 -75.03 14.09
N GLU A 242 -105.43 -74.16 14.98
CA GLU A 242 -104.84 -72.84 15.22
C GLU A 242 -103.48 -72.94 15.94
N ILE A 243 -103.32 -73.89 16.87
CA ILE A 243 -102.01 -74.14 17.50
C ILE A 243 -100.97 -74.55 16.46
N GLU A 244 -101.30 -75.46 15.53
CA GLU A 244 -100.39 -75.87 14.47
C GLU A 244 -100.10 -74.73 13.48
N ARG A 245 -101.08 -73.87 13.19
CA ARG A 245 -100.88 -72.67 12.35
C ARG A 245 -99.91 -71.69 13.00
N VAL A 246 -100.15 -71.32 14.26
CA VAL A 246 -99.30 -70.41 15.03
C VAL A 246 -97.89 -70.99 15.20
N ARG A 247 -97.78 -72.30 15.40
CA ARG A 247 -96.50 -73.00 15.45
C ARG A 247 -95.75 -72.90 14.12
N GLY A 248 -96.43 -73.12 13.00
CA GLY A 248 -95.85 -72.96 11.66
C GLY A 248 -95.35 -71.54 11.41
N ASP A 249 -96.14 -70.53 11.75
CA ASP A 249 -95.74 -69.12 11.64
C ASP A 249 -94.52 -68.80 12.52
N TYR A 250 -94.47 -69.35 13.74
CA TYR A 250 -93.32 -69.20 14.65
C TYR A 250 -92.05 -69.87 14.11
N GLU A 251 -92.16 -71.09 13.60
CA GLU A 251 -91.04 -71.83 13.01
C GLU A 251 -90.51 -71.11 11.76
N GLN A 252 -91.39 -70.51 10.95
CA GLN A 252 -91.02 -69.71 9.79
C GLN A 252 -90.30 -68.40 10.16
N GLU A 253 -90.82 -67.66 11.14
CA GLU A 253 -90.19 -66.41 11.60
C GLU A 253 -88.85 -66.70 12.31
N ALA A 254 -88.77 -67.79 13.07
CA ALA A 254 -87.52 -68.26 13.67
C ALA A 254 -86.48 -68.65 12.60
N ALA A 255 -86.91 -69.29 11.50
CA ALA A 255 -86.04 -69.59 10.37
C ALA A 255 -85.55 -68.31 9.66
N ARG A 256 -86.42 -67.31 9.47
CA ARG A 256 -86.03 -66.01 8.90
C ARG A 256 -85.00 -65.30 9.77
N LEU A 257 -85.26 -65.21 11.08
CA LEU A 257 -84.36 -64.56 12.04
C LEU A 257 -83.00 -65.25 12.11
N ASN A 258 -82.94 -66.58 12.00
CA ASN A 258 -81.67 -67.31 11.91
C ASN A 258 -80.89 -66.98 10.63
N LEU A 259 -81.60 -66.80 9.51
CA LEU A 259 -81.01 -66.37 8.24
C LEU A 259 -80.46 -64.94 8.35
N ASP A 260 -81.25 -64.01 8.88
CA ASP A 260 -80.85 -62.62 9.11
C ASP A 260 -79.63 -62.54 10.06
N LEU A 261 -79.60 -63.36 11.11
CA LEU A 261 -78.48 -63.45 12.06
C LEU A 261 -77.20 -64.01 11.40
N SER A 262 -77.33 -65.03 10.54
CA SER A 262 -76.21 -65.58 9.77
C SER A 262 -75.62 -64.54 8.81
N ASP A 263 -76.48 -63.79 8.12
CA ASP A 263 -76.07 -62.70 7.22
C ASP A 263 -75.36 -61.57 7.98
N LEU A 264 -75.85 -61.25 9.18
CA LEU A 264 -75.21 -60.26 10.04
C LEU A 264 -73.82 -60.72 10.49
N HIS A 265 -73.65 -61.99 10.87
CA HIS A 265 -72.34 -62.56 11.20
C HIS A 265 -71.40 -62.52 10.00
N MET A 266 -71.87 -62.86 8.80
CA MET A 266 -71.05 -62.83 7.60
C MET A 266 -70.60 -61.40 7.26
N LYS A 267 -71.49 -60.41 7.39
CA LYS A 267 -71.14 -58.99 7.25
C LYS A 267 -70.13 -58.54 8.29
N HIS A 268 -70.33 -58.91 9.56
CA HIS A 268 -69.39 -58.59 10.63
C HIS A 268 -68.00 -59.19 10.36
N ASP A 269 -67.92 -60.41 9.86
CA ASP A 269 -66.65 -61.06 9.53
C ASP A 269 -65.95 -60.37 8.34
N VAL A 270 -66.70 -59.93 7.33
CA VAL A 270 -66.15 -59.14 6.22
C VAL A 270 -65.63 -57.79 6.73
N THR A 271 -66.41 -57.05 7.53
CA THR A 271 -65.95 -55.78 8.11
C THR A 271 -64.70 -55.99 8.99
N LYS A 272 -64.64 -57.09 9.74
CA LYS A 272 -63.48 -57.44 10.56
C LYS A 272 -62.24 -57.75 9.71
N GLN A 273 -62.40 -58.44 8.58
CA GLN A 273 -61.32 -58.68 7.63
C GLN A 273 -60.82 -57.39 7.00
N GLU A 274 -61.72 -56.48 6.60
CA GLU A 274 -61.36 -55.16 6.06
C GLU A 274 -60.61 -54.32 7.11
N ILE A 275 -61.09 -54.28 8.35
CA ILE A 275 -60.42 -53.57 9.45
C ILE A 275 -59.01 -54.15 9.66
N ASN A 276 -58.87 -55.47 9.71
CA ASN A 276 -57.56 -56.11 9.86
C ASN A 276 -56.63 -55.81 8.68
N PHE A 277 -57.17 -55.79 7.45
CA PHE A 277 -56.42 -55.42 6.26
C PHE A 277 -55.90 -53.98 6.36
N PHE A 278 -56.76 -53.03 6.71
CA PHE A 278 -56.34 -51.63 6.90
C PHE A 278 -55.32 -51.49 8.03
N GLN A 279 -55.50 -52.18 9.15
CA GLN A 279 -54.53 -52.15 10.25
C GLN A 279 -53.16 -52.70 9.82
N SER A 280 -53.13 -53.80 9.06
CA SER A 280 -51.88 -54.34 8.51
C SER A 280 -51.23 -53.35 7.55
N HIS A 281 -52.00 -52.77 6.64
CA HIS A 281 -51.45 -51.82 5.66
C HIS A 281 -50.90 -50.56 6.32
N LEU A 282 -51.58 -50.06 7.36
CA LEU A 282 -51.15 -48.89 8.12
C LEU A 282 -49.88 -49.19 8.95
N ALA A 283 -49.74 -50.41 9.47
CA ALA A 283 -48.52 -50.88 10.10
C ALA A 283 -47.35 -50.96 9.11
N ASP A 284 -47.58 -51.52 7.91
CA ASP A 284 -46.57 -51.59 6.85
C ASP A 284 -46.12 -50.19 6.39
N GLN A 285 -47.06 -49.26 6.24
CA GLN A 285 -46.76 -47.88 5.87
C GLN A 285 -45.97 -47.15 6.98
N LYS A 286 -46.30 -47.41 8.24
CA LYS A 286 -45.54 -46.89 9.40
C LYS A 286 -44.12 -47.46 9.42
N ASP A 287 -43.95 -48.75 9.22
CA ASP A 287 -42.64 -49.39 9.18
C ASP A 287 -41.79 -48.90 8.00
N TRP A 288 -42.42 -48.71 6.83
CA TRP A 288 -41.77 -48.15 5.66
C TRP A 288 -41.30 -46.71 5.89
N THR A 289 -42.16 -45.84 6.43
CA THR A 289 -41.79 -44.44 6.75
C THR A 289 -40.70 -44.38 7.83
N GLN A 290 -40.76 -45.24 8.85
CA GLN A 290 -39.72 -45.36 9.88
C GLN A 290 -38.37 -45.76 9.27
N ARG A 291 -38.35 -46.72 8.33
CA ARG A 291 -37.12 -47.12 7.61
C ARG A 291 -36.56 -45.96 6.79
N GLN A 292 -37.40 -45.24 6.05
CA GLN A 292 -36.97 -44.08 5.26
C GLN A 292 -36.41 -42.95 6.13
N LEU A 293 -37.03 -42.67 7.27
CA LEU A 293 -36.51 -41.73 8.27
C LEU A 293 -35.15 -42.17 8.82
N THR A 294 -34.95 -43.47 9.02
CA THR A 294 -33.68 -44.01 9.54
C THR A 294 -32.58 -43.96 8.47
N GLU A 295 -32.90 -44.29 7.22
CA GLU A 295 -31.99 -44.18 6.07
C GLU A 295 -31.58 -42.73 5.80
N THR A 296 -32.54 -41.80 5.79
CA THR A 296 -32.23 -40.37 5.64
C THR A 296 -31.43 -39.83 6.82
N ALA A 297 -31.74 -40.23 8.06
CA ALA A 297 -30.95 -39.84 9.22
C ALA A 297 -29.51 -40.37 9.19
N THR A 298 -29.30 -41.60 8.72
CA THR A 298 -27.96 -42.19 8.57
C THR A 298 -27.19 -41.53 7.42
N ALA A 299 -27.82 -41.28 6.28
CA ALA A 299 -27.22 -40.52 5.17
C ALA A 299 -26.83 -39.10 5.61
N THR A 300 -27.69 -38.41 6.36
CA THR A 300 -27.40 -37.07 6.89
C THR A 300 -26.21 -37.09 7.84
N ARG A 301 -26.10 -38.11 8.72
CA ARG A 301 -24.93 -38.26 9.59
C ARG A 301 -23.65 -38.54 8.79
N ALA A 302 -23.71 -39.35 7.74
CA ALA A 302 -22.56 -39.63 6.89
C ALA A 302 -22.05 -38.33 6.23
N VAL A 303 -22.94 -37.55 5.63
CA VAL A 303 -22.60 -36.24 5.05
C VAL A 303 -22.03 -35.28 6.10
N GLN A 304 -22.57 -35.30 7.33
CA GLN A 304 -22.06 -34.46 8.42
C GLN A 304 -20.64 -34.88 8.84
N VAL A 305 -20.34 -36.17 8.89
CA VAL A 305 -18.99 -36.68 9.18
C VAL A 305 -18.03 -36.28 8.05
N ASP A 306 -18.41 -36.48 6.79
CA ASP A 306 -17.58 -36.08 5.64
C ASP A 306 -17.30 -34.57 5.63
N ALA A 307 -18.31 -33.75 5.97
CA ALA A 307 -18.14 -32.31 6.10
C ALA A 307 -17.20 -31.92 7.26
N GLN A 308 -17.28 -32.62 8.40
CA GLN A 308 -16.35 -32.42 9.51
C GLN A 308 -14.92 -32.83 9.17
N GLU A 309 -14.74 -33.96 8.48
CA GLU A 309 -13.43 -34.41 8.00
C GLU A 309 -12.85 -33.46 6.96
N GLY A 310 -13.67 -32.97 6.03
CA GLY A 310 -13.30 -31.93 5.07
C GLY A 310 -12.87 -30.63 5.75
N LEU A 311 -13.61 -30.18 6.77
CA LEU A 311 -13.25 -29.02 7.58
C LEU A 311 -11.91 -29.25 8.33
N ALA A 312 -11.72 -30.43 8.92
CA ALA A 312 -10.49 -30.78 9.62
C ALA A 312 -9.27 -30.83 8.68
N ALA A 313 -9.45 -31.37 7.47
CA ALA A 313 -8.42 -31.40 6.43
C ALA A 313 -8.07 -29.98 5.96
N ALA A 314 -9.08 -29.15 5.67
CA ALA A 314 -8.88 -27.75 5.30
C ALA A 314 -8.15 -26.95 6.41
N THR A 315 -8.50 -27.19 7.67
CA THR A 315 -7.85 -26.57 8.82
C THR A 315 -6.38 -26.99 8.94
N LYS A 316 -6.07 -28.28 8.71
CA LYS A 316 -4.67 -28.75 8.68
C LYS A 316 -3.88 -28.12 7.53
N MET A 317 -4.47 -28.00 6.35
CA MET A 317 -3.83 -27.31 5.21
C MET A 317 -3.57 -25.84 5.50
N LEU A 318 -4.52 -25.14 6.13
CA LEU A 318 -4.33 -23.74 6.57
C LEU A 318 -3.18 -23.61 7.59
N HIS A 319 -3.07 -24.55 8.53
CA HIS A 319 -1.94 -24.57 9.47
C HIS A 319 -0.61 -24.82 8.76
N ALA A 320 -0.55 -25.77 7.83
CA ALA A 320 0.66 -26.03 7.04
C ALA A 320 1.09 -24.80 6.22
N LEU A 321 0.14 -24.14 5.53
CA LEU A 321 0.42 -22.91 4.78
C LEU A 321 0.88 -21.77 5.69
N ARG A 322 0.32 -21.66 6.90
CA ARG A 322 0.76 -20.69 7.90
C ARG A 322 2.19 -20.95 8.35
N ASP A 323 2.54 -22.21 8.58
CA ASP A 323 3.89 -22.60 9.00
C ASP A 323 4.90 -22.38 7.86
N ASP A 324 4.54 -22.69 6.61
CA ASP A 324 5.34 -22.38 5.43
C ASP A 324 5.56 -20.87 5.27
N ALA A 325 4.52 -20.06 5.50
CA ALA A 325 4.63 -18.60 5.47
C ALA A 325 5.52 -18.04 6.59
N VAL A 326 5.57 -18.69 7.75
CA VAL A 326 6.52 -18.36 8.83
C VAL A 326 7.94 -18.76 8.42
N SER A 327 8.13 -19.98 7.93
CA SER A 327 9.43 -20.47 7.46
C SER A 327 10.01 -19.60 6.34
N PHE A 328 9.16 -19.18 5.40
CA PHE A 328 9.55 -18.26 4.35
C PHE A 328 10.01 -16.92 4.91
N ARG A 329 9.27 -16.34 5.87
CA ARG A 329 9.67 -15.09 6.54
C ARG A 329 11.01 -15.22 7.27
N GLU A 330 11.26 -16.34 7.95
CA GLU A 330 12.54 -16.60 8.61
C GLU A 330 13.70 -16.72 7.62
N LYS A 331 13.49 -17.41 6.48
CA LYS A 331 14.49 -17.49 5.40
C LYS A 331 14.77 -16.12 4.80
N MET A 332 13.74 -15.32 4.52
CA MET A 332 13.89 -13.96 4.04
C MET A 332 14.60 -13.07 5.04
N ALA A 333 14.29 -13.18 6.34
CA ALA A 333 14.99 -12.45 7.40
C ALA A 333 16.48 -12.80 7.45
N LYS A 334 16.84 -14.08 7.26
CA LYS A 334 18.25 -14.50 7.14
C LYS A 334 18.93 -13.89 5.92
N TYR A 335 18.29 -13.90 4.75
CA TYR A 335 18.85 -13.27 3.55
C TYR A 335 19.02 -11.76 3.72
N ILE A 336 18.03 -11.07 4.29
CA ILE A 336 18.12 -9.64 4.62
C ILE A 336 19.29 -9.39 5.58
N SER A 337 19.46 -10.21 6.61
CA SER A 337 20.58 -10.09 7.56
C SER A 337 21.94 -10.29 6.89
N ILE A 338 22.07 -11.26 5.97
CA ILE A 338 23.31 -11.46 5.21
C ILE A 338 23.60 -10.24 4.31
N LEU A 339 22.59 -9.70 3.64
CA LEU A 339 22.72 -8.51 2.81
C LEU A 339 23.10 -7.28 3.65
N GLN A 340 22.51 -7.12 4.83
CA GLN A 340 22.87 -6.06 5.78
C GLN A 340 24.33 -6.18 6.22
N HIS A 341 24.79 -7.37 6.62
CA HIS A 341 26.19 -7.58 6.97
C HIS A 341 27.15 -7.31 5.81
N SER A 342 26.79 -7.69 4.58
CA SER A 342 27.58 -7.36 3.39
C SER A 342 27.61 -5.85 3.15
N SER A 343 26.48 -5.17 3.31
CA SER A 343 26.36 -3.72 3.16
C SER A 343 27.19 -2.97 4.22
N ASP A 344 27.14 -3.42 5.47
CA ASP A 344 27.93 -2.85 6.56
C ASP A 344 29.42 -3.05 6.31
N SER A 345 29.83 -4.25 5.87
CA SER A 345 31.22 -4.53 5.48
C SER A 345 31.70 -3.65 4.32
N HIS A 346 30.83 -3.36 3.34
CA HIS A 346 31.14 -2.40 2.29
C HIS A 346 31.23 -0.97 2.82
N GLY A 347 30.35 -0.59 3.74
CA GLY A 347 30.41 0.70 4.44
C GLY A 347 31.73 0.88 5.18
N ASP A 348 32.19 -0.13 5.90
CA ASP A 348 33.48 -0.12 6.60
C ASP A 348 34.66 -0.02 5.63
N ALA A 349 34.61 -0.74 4.50
CA ALA A 349 35.63 -0.65 3.45
C ALA A 349 35.68 0.74 2.82
N ILE A 350 34.52 1.35 2.55
CA ILE A 350 34.42 2.73 2.05
C ILE A 350 35.00 3.71 3.07
N ASN A 351 34.64 3.59 4.34
CA ASN A 351 35.17 4.45 5.42
C ASN A 351 36.70 4.34 5.55
N ALA A 352 37.25 3.12 5.39
CA ALA A 352 38.69 2.91 5.39
C ALA A 352 39.37 3.60 4.21
N LEU A 353 38.79 3.50 3.00
CA LEU A 353 39.29 4.18 1.80
C LEU A 353 39.17 5.71 1.92
N GLU A 354 38.07 6.22 2.47
CA GLU A 354 37.89 7.65 2.71
C GLU A 354 38.91 8.19 3.72
N THR A 355 39.19 7.44 4.78
CA THR A 355 40.23 7.77 5.76
C THR A 355 41.61 7.80 5.10
N GLN A 356 41.92 6.81 4.25
CA GLN A 356 43.17 6.78 3.51
C GLN A 356 43.27 7.96 2.53
N ARG A 357 42.18 8.30 1.83
CA ARG A 357 42.12 9.47 0.95
C ARG A 357 42.34 10.77 1.72
N GLY A 358 41.78 10.88 2.92
CA GLY A 358 41.99 12.02 3.82
C GLY A 358 43.47 12.17 4.18
N ARG A 359 44.14 11.07 4.55
CA ARG A 359 45.58 11.08 4.85
C ARG A 359 46.44 11.50 3.64
N MET A 360 46.17 10.92 2.47
CA MET A 360 46.89 11.28 1.24
C MET A 360 46.70 12.76 0.89
N ARG A 361 45.50 13.32 1.09
CA ARG A 361 45.28 14.77 0.90
C ARG A 361 46.07 15.62 1.88
N SER A 362 46.07 15.27 3.17
CA SER A 362 46.85 16.01 4.16
C SER A 362 48.36 15.94 3.91
N GLU A 363 48.86 14.79 3.45
CA GLU A 363 50.28 14.63 3.06
C GLU A 363 50.60 15.46 1.82
N LEU A 364 49.71 15.50 0.84
CA LEU A 364 49.87 16.33 -0.36
C LEU A 364 49.81 17.83 -0.02
N ASP A 365 48.90 18.26 0.85
CA ASP A 365 48.80 19.65 1.30
C ASP A 365 50.06 20.08 2.04
N ALA A 366 50.64 19.20 2.88
CA ALA A 366 51.91 19.44 3.54
C ALA A 366 53.05 19.60 2.52
N LEU A 367 53.14 18.69 1.54
CA LEU A 367 54.16 18.76 0.49
C LEU A 367 54.03 20.04 -0.37
N ILE A 368 52.81 20.46 -0.68
CA ILE A 368 52.54 21.71 -1.41
C ILE A 368 52.95 22.91 -0.54
N GLY A 369 52.68 22.88 0.76
CA GLY A 369 53.14 23.89 1.72
C GLY A 369 54.67 24.02 1.71
N ASP A 370 55.37 22.90 1.91
CA ASP A 370 56.84 22.86 1.91
C ASP A 370 57.42 23.34 0.58
N HIS A 371 56.82 22.95 -0.55
CA HIS A 371 57.25 23.42 -1.87
C HIS A 371 57.05 24.92 -2.03
N LYS A 372 55.91 25.45 -1.57
CA LYS A 372 55.62 26.89 -1.62
C LYS A 372 56.62 27.68 -0.79
N ASP A 373 56.93 27.22 0.42
CA ASP A 373 57.91 27.84 1.29
C ASP A 373 59.30 27.83 0.65
N TYR A 374 59.71 26.69 0.09
CA TYR A 374 60.97 26.57 -0.66
C TYR A 374 61.03 27.54 -1.86
N THR A 375 59.97 27.63 -2.67
CA THR A 375 59.93 28.58 -3.79
C THR A 375 59.95 30.03 -3.32
N GLY A 376 59.31 30.34 -2.20
CA GLY A 376 59.34 31.67 -1.60
C GLY A 376 60.74 32.07 -1.13
N ASP A 377 61.48 31.15 -0.53
CA ASP A 377 62.88 31.37 -0.13
C ASP A 377 63.79 31.61 -1.35
N MET A 378 63.58 30.85 -2.43
CA MET A 378 64.32 31.03 -3.69
C MET A 378 64.03 32.39 -4.34
N ASP A 379 62.77 32.82 -4.36
CA ASP A 379 62.38 34.15 -4.85
C ASP A 379 63.00 35.26 -3.99
N GLY A 380 63.02 35.08 -2.66
CA GLY A 380 63.68 35.99 -1.74
C GLY A 380 65.18 36.11 -1.98
N TRP A 381 65.86 34.98 -2.23
CA TRP A 381 67.27 34.95 -2.60
C TRP A 381 67.53 35.63 -3.95
N ALA A 382 66.70 35.36 -4.95
CA ALA A 382 66.82 35.98 -6.26
C ALA A 382 66.71 37.50 -6.18
N GLU A 383 65.77 38.02 -5.37
CA GLU A 383 65.62 39.46 -5.17
C GLU A 383 66.79 40.07 -4.39
N ASP A 384 67.29 39.40 -3.35
CA ASP A 384 68.48 39.88 -2.60
C ASP A 384 69.73 39.92 -3.49
N VAL A 385 69.94 38.91 -4.34
CA VAL A 385 71.01 38.91 -5.34
C VAL A 385 70.81 40.03 -6.36
N ARG A 386 69.59 40.25 -6.86
CA ARG A 386 69.29 41.34 -7.80
C ARG A 386 69.61 42.70 -7.19
N VAL A 387 69.18 42.95 -5.95
CA VAL A 387 69.45 44.20 -5.23
C VAL A 387 70.95 44.39 -5.03
N LYS A 388 71.70 43.35 -4.62
CA LYS A 388 73.15 43.42 -4.45
C LYS A 388 73.89 43.70 -5.75
N VAL A 389 73.48 43.06 -6.85
CA VAL A 389 74.06 43.28 -8.19
C VAL A 389 73.77 44.69 -8.69
N GLU A 390 72.54 45.18 -8.55
CA GLU A 390 72.20 46.57 -8.89
C GLU A 390 73.00 47.58 -8.05
N ARG A 391 73.21 47.31 -6.75
CA ARG A 391 74.07 48.13 -5.89
C ARG A 391 75.51 48.18 -6.39
N LEU A 392 76.09 47.04 -6.78
CA LEU A 392 77.45 46.98 -7.33
C LEU A 392 77.57 47.76 -8.64
N PHE A 393 76.62 47.60 -9.57
CA PHE A 393 76.63 48.37 -10.82
C PHE A 393 76.55 49.87 -10.58
N ARG A 394 75.70 50.33 -9.65
CA ARG A 394 75.62 51.75 -9.28
C ARG A 394 76.90 52.29 -8.64
N ALA A 395 77.60 51.48 -7.85
CA ALA A 395 78.88 51.87 -7.24
C ALA A 395 80.01 52.02 -8.27
N LEU A 396 79.93 51.31 -9.39
CA LEU A 396 80.90 51.36 -10.48
C LEU A 396 80.67 52.51 -11.46
N GLU A 397 79.50 53.18 -11.42
CA GLU A 397 79.25 54.33 -12.27
C GLU A 397 80.10 55.55 -11.84
N PRO A 398 80.71 56.28 -12.79
CA PRO A 398 81.59 57.39 -12.46
C PRO A 398 80.79 58.49 -11.73
N PRO A 399 81.39 59.18 -10.73
CA PRO A 399 80.75 60.32 -10.07
C PRO A 399 80.75 61.59 -10.92
N ARG A 400 81.61 61.64 -11.94
CA ARG A 400 81.88 62.81 -12.76
C ARG A 400 81.87 62.47 -14.24
N VAL A 401 81.17 63.30 -15.02
CA VAL A 401 81.19 63.27 -16.48
C VAL A 401 81.77 64.58 -17.01
N GLU A 402 82.45 64.49 -18.14
CA GLU A 402 83.01 65.64 -18.84
C GLU A 402 82.52 65.64 -20.29
N TRP A 403 81.86 66.73 -20.67
CA TRP A 403 81.36 66.96 -22.01
C TRP A 403 82.16 68.07 -22.69
N ARG A 404 82.89 67.70 -23.75
CA ARG A 404 83.68 68.65 -24.54
C ARG A 404 82.86 69.25 -25.68
N VAL A 405 82.65 70.56 -25.64
CA VAL A 405 82.01 71.31 -26.72
C VAL A 405 83.10 71.83 -27.67
N SER A 406 83.30 71.13 -28.78
CA SER A 406 84.29 71.51 -29.80
C SER A 406 83.84 72.72 -30.63
N ARG A 407 84.80 73.51 -31.14
CA ARG A 407 84.58 74.69 -31.99
C ARG A 407 83.62 75.72 -31.37
N ALA A 408 83.77 75.96 -30.08
CA ALA A 408 82.93 76.87 -29.31
C ALA A 408 82.90 78.30 -29.86
N HIS A 409 84.03 78.83 -30.34
CA HIS A 409 84.09 80.16 -30.98
C HIS A 409 83.22 80.26 -32.23
N GLN A 410 83.19 79.20 -33.04
CA GLN A 410 82.35 79.13 -34.25
C GLN A 410 80.89 79.00 -33.87
N ARG A 411 80.58 78.09 -32.93
CA ARG A 411 79.23 77.86 -32.42
C ARG A 411 78.63 79.10 -31.76
N ALA A 412 79.42 79.91 -31.06
CA ALA A 412 78.99 81.19 -30.50
C ALA A 412 78.55 82.22 -31.55
N LYS A 413 79.06 82.14 -32.77
CA LYS A 413 78.70 83.05 -33.87
C LYS A 413 77.52 82.53 -34.68
N GLU A 414 77.43 81.21 -34.85
CA GLU A 414 76.43 80.55 -35.67
C GLU A 414 75.11 80.30 -34.93
N LEU A 415 75.17 79.94 -33.65
CA LEU A 415 74.00 79.62 -32.84
C LEU A 415 73.43 80.89 -32.22
N LYS A 416 72.48 81.51 -32.92
CA LYS A 416 71.68 82.60 -32.39
C LYS A 416 70.58 82.04 -31.47
N ARG A 417 70.14 82.85 -30.51
CA ARG A 417 68.97 82.57 -29.66
C ARG A 417 67.77 82.12 -30.52
N PRO A 418 67.11 80.97 -30.23
CA PRO A 418 67.29 80.05 -29.10
C PRO A 418 67.93 78.70 -29.46
N LEU A 419 68.93 78.67 -30.34
CA LEU A 419 69.57 77.41 -30.76
C LEU A 419 70.57 76.91 -29.70
N ALA A 420 70.59 75.59 -29.49
CA ALA A 420 71.45 74.91 -28.52
C ALA A 420 72.33 73.84 -29.14
N VAL A 421 73.40 73.52 -28.44
CA VAL A 421 74.16 72.28 -28.61
C VAL A 421 73.65 71.28 -27.58
N LYS A 422 73.37 70.04 -27.99
CA LYS A 422 73.01 68.95 -27.07
C LYS A 422 74.18 67.99 -26.86
N SER A 423 74.36 67.49 -25.65
CA SER A 423 75.20 66.34 -25.36
C SER A 423 74.48 65.05 -25.76
N PRO A 424 75.21 63.95 -26.02
CA PRO A 424 74.63 62.62 -25.93
C PRO A 424 74.03 62.40 -24.54
N ALA A 425 73.01 61.55 -24.43
CA ALA A 425 72.53 61.08 -23.15
C ALA A 425 73.61 60.22 -22.47
N PHE A 426 73.79 60.37 -21.16
CA PHE A 426 74.75 59.61 -20.38
C PHE A 426 74.16 59.17 -19.03
N SER A 427 74.84 58.24 -18.36
CA SER A 427 74.49 57.81 -17.01
C SER A 427 75.54 58.25 -16.01
N LEU A 428 75.11 58.65 -14.82
CA LEU A 428 75.99 59.16 -13.77
C LEU A 428 75.43 58.81 -12.39
N ARG A 429 76.14 58.00 -11.59
CA ARG A 429 75.76 57.62 -10.22
C ARG A 429 74.30 57.13 -10.07
N GLY A 430 73.84 56.29 -10.99
CA GLY A 430 72.50 55.72 -11.02
C GLY A 430 71.46 56.58 -11.74
N LEU A 431 71.80 57.83 -12.09
CA LEU A 431 70.97 58.67 -12.94
C LEU A 431 71.11 58.21 -14.39
N ARG A 432 70.04 57.71 -14.97
CA ARG A 432 70.00 57.29 -16.38
C ARG A 432 69.51 58.44 -17.26
N GLU A 433 69.92 58.44 -18.53
CA GLU A 433 69.40 59.37 -19.55
C GLU A 433 69.61 60.87 -19.24
N VAL A 434 70.63 61.21 -18.45
CA VAL A 434 70.99 62.60 -18.17
C VAL A 434 71.49 63.25 -19.46
N SER A 435 71.05 64.48 -19.74
CA SER A 435 71.55 65.22 -20.91
C SER A 435 71.78 66.71 -20.68
N ILE A 436 72.83 67.16 -21.35
CA ILE A 436 73.44 68.47 -21.54
C ILE A 436 72.82 69.35 -22.64
N GLU A 437 72.13 70.46 -22.40
CA GLU A 437 71.88 71.44 -23.47
C GLU A 437 72.57 72.78 -23.20
N PHE A 438 73.42 73.24 -24.11
CA PHE A 438 74.11 74.51 -23.99
C PHE A 438 73.61 75.53 -25.02
N TYR A 439 73.12 76.67 -24.54
CA TYR A 439 72.59 77.80 -25.30
C TYR A 439 73.58 78.98 -25.20
N PRO A 440 74.46 79.19 -26.20
CA PRO A 440 75.55 80.19 -26.13
C PRO A 440 75.08 81.64 -25.95
N ASP A 441 73.96 82.01 -26.57
CA ASP A 441 73.31 83.33 -26.48
C ASP A 441 71.99 83.26 -25.68
N GLY A 442 71.81 82.17 -24.93
CA GLY A 442 70.62 81.89 -24.13
C GLY A 442 69.38 81.42 -24.93
N HIS A 443 68.28 81.15 -24.23
CA HIS A 443 66.98 80.75 -24.81
C HIS A 443 65.95 81.88 -24.67
N ASN A 444 64.72 81.74 -25.20
CA ASN A 444 63.72 82.83 -25.28
C ASN A 444 63.35 83.53 -23.96
N ASN A 445 63.65 82.94 -22.80
CA ASN A 445 63.31 83.49 -21.48
C ASN A 445 64.54 83.93 -20.67
N SER A 446 65.76 83.73 -21.20
CA SER A 446 66.99 84.10 -20.49
C SER A 446 67.29 85.62 -20.61
N PRO A 447 68.03 86.20 -19.64
CA PRO A 447 68.54 87.56 -19.75
C PRO A 447 69.45 87.74 -20.98
N GLU A 448 69.44 88.93 -21.58
CA GLU A 448 70.30 89.25 -22.71
C GLU A 448 71.78 89.22 -22.30
N GLY A 449 72.64 88.64 -23.14
CA GLY A 449 74.08 88.56 -22.91
C GLY A 449 74.54 87.39 -22.01
N LYS A 450 73.63 86.55 -21.50
CA LYS A 450 73.97 85.36 -20.70
C LYS A 450 73.76 84.07 -21.50
N ALA A 451 74.70 83.12 -21.37
CA ALA A 451 74.49 81.76 -21.85
C ALA A 451 73.63 80.99 -20.86
N VAL A 452 72.94 79.96 -21.34
CA VAL A 452 72.18 79.03 -20.49
C VAL A 452 72.67 77.62 -20.71
N LEU A 453 72.96 76.92 -19.63
CA LEU A 453 73.16 75.48 -19.63
C LEU A 453 71.93 74.83 -18.99
N ARG A 454 71.17 74.10 -19.80
CA ARG A 454 69.99 73.37 -19.37
C ARG A 454 70.34 71.91 -19.14
N LEU A 455 70.12 71.44 -17.93
CA LEU A 455 70.34 70.06 -17.52
C LEU A 455 69.01 69.32 -17.50
N PHE A 456 68.93 68.16 -18.16
CA PHE A 456 67.79 67.26 -18.08
C PHE A 456 68.12 66.10 -17.15
N MET A 457 67.26 65.92 -16.14
CA MET A 457 67.39 64.87 -15.14
C MET A 457 66.13 63.99 -15.13
N PRO A 458 66.24 62.71 -14.74
CA PRO A 458 65.07 61.86 -14.56
C PRO A 458 64.04 62.47 -13.60
N PRO A 459 62.73 62.27 -13.82
CA PRO A 459 61.67 62.84 -12.98
C PRO A 459 61.74 62.41 -11.50
N ASN A 460 62.31 61.24 -11.24
CA ASN A 460 62.44 60.68 -9.90
C ASN A 460 63.84 60.89 -9.29
N ALA A 461 64.70 61.68 -9.93
CA ALA A 461 66.03 61.95 -9.38
C ALA A 461 65.92 62.89 -8.17
N HIS A 462 66.65 62.57 -7.11
CA HIS A 462 66.91 63.50 -6.00
C HIS A 462 68.42 63.56 -5.78
N VAL A 463 69.09 64.57 -6.31
CA VAL A 463 70.56 64.62 -6.29
C VAL A 463 71.08 66.01 -6.00
N ARG A 464 72.19 66.07 -5.26
CA ARG A 464 73.04 67.24 -5.15
C ARG A 464 74.17 67.12 -6.16
N TYR A 465 74.27 68.09 -7.06
CA TYR A 465 75.23 68.06 -8.15
C TYR A 465 75.94 69.40 -8.28
N GLN A 466 77.09 69.40 -8.93
CA GLN A 466 77.84 70.60 -9.26
C GLN A 466 78.23 70.55 -10.72
N ILE A 467 78.12 71.71 -11.39
CA ILE A 467 78.47 71.84 -12.80
C ILE A 467 79.53 72.92 -12.95
N TRP A 468 80.57 72.58 -13.73
CA TRP A 468 81.60 73.51 -14.16
C TRP A 468 81.48 73.75 -15.65
N VAL A 469 81.62 75.01 -16.06
CA VAL A 469 81.78 75.40 -17.45
C VAL A 469 83.14 76.08 -17.61
N GLY A 470 84.10 75.31 -18.11
CA GLY A 470 85.52 75.62 -18.05
C GLY A 470 85.99 75.82 -16.61
N ARG A 471 86.26 77.07 -16.21
CA ARG A 471 86.68 77.40 -14.84
C ARG A 471 85.55 77.95 -13.97
N PHE A 472 84.40 78.29 -14.57
CA PHE A 472 83.25 78.81 -13.85
C PHE A 472 82.46 77.69 -13.20
N THR A 473 81.93 77.95 -12.00
CA THR A 473 80.99 77.09 -11.27
C THR A 473 80.03 77.98 -10.50
N ASP A 474 78.73 77.68 -10.55
CA ASP A 474 77.69 78.37 -9.77
C ASP A 474 77.47 77.74 -8.39
N GLY A 475 78.32 76.77 -8.04
CA GLY A 475 78.28 76.04 -6.78
C GLY A 475 77.46 74.75 -6.90
N ALA A 476 77.09 74.20 -5.75
CA ALA A 476 76.31 72.97 -5.68
C ALA A 476 74.81 73.28 -5.75
N HIS A 477 74.11 72.60 -6.65
CA HIS A 477 72.66 72.68 -6.81
C HIS A 477 72.01 71.37 -6.35
N GLU A 478 70.74 71.46 -6.00
CA GLU A 478 69.92 70.30 -5.65
C GLU A 478 68.78 70.16 -6.66
N TYR A 479 68.66 68.98 -7.23
CA TYR A 479 67.53 68.56 -8.04
C TYR A 479 66.66 67.65 -7.17
N ALA A 480 65.41 68.03 -6.92
CA ALA A 480 64.47 67.26 -6.10
C ALA A 480 63.30 66.73 -6.96
N PRO A 481 62.68 65.60 -6.58
CA PRO A 481 61.53 65.04 -7.29
C PRO A 481 60.37 66.04 -7.30
N GLY A 482 59.74 66.21 -8.46
CA GLY A 482 58.62 67.15 -8.65
C GLY A 482 59.03 68.56 -9.10
N ASN A 483 60.33 68.86 -9.20
CA ASN A 483 60.80 70.05 -9.91
C ASN A 483 60.63 69.88 -11.44
N SER A 484 60.77 70.99 -12.18
CA SER A 484 60.82 70.97 -13.65
C SER A 484 61.82 69.92 -14.14
N LEU A 485 61.46 69.16 -15.18
CA LEU A 485 62.30 68.12 -15.83
C LEU A 485 63.65 68.66 -16.35
N SER A 486 63.80 69.98 -16.38
CA SER A 486 65.04 70.65 -16.72
C SER A 486 65.37 71.78 -15.76
N VAL A 487 66.66 71.93 -15.43
CA VAL A 487 67.21 73.05 -14.65
C VAL A 487 68.09 73.92 -15.54
N ASP A 488 67.85 75.24 -15.52
CA ASP A 488 68.62 76.22 -16.27
C ASP A 488 69.67 76.88 -15.38
N LEU A 489 70.93 76.77 -15.77
CA LEU A 489 72.05 77.47 -15.15
C LEU A 489 72.46 78.63 -16.05
N LEU A 490 72.45 79.85 -15.51
CA LEU A 490 72.86 81.05 -16.23
C LEU A 490 74.37 81.24 -16.09
N ILE A 491 75.08 81.35 -17.20
CA ILE A 491 76.54 81.47 -17.22
C ILE A 491 76.91 82.82 -17.80
N GLU A 492 77.60 83.61 -17.00
CA GLU A 492 78.17 84.90 -17.40
C GLU A 492 79.56 84.68 -18.00
N GLN A 493 79.91 85.49 -19.00
CA GLN A 493 81.27 85.55 -19.56
C GLN A 493 81.83 84.19 -20.01
N TRP A 494 80.96 83.25 -20.41
CA TRP A 494 81.36 81.88 -20.78
C TRP A 494 82.43 81.82 -21.89
N LYS A 495 82.48 82.86 -22.74
CA LYS A 495 83.46 83.00 -23.83
C LYS A 495 84.91 83.06 -23.31
N ASP A 496 85.12 83.57 -22.10
CA ASP A 496 86.44 83.66 -21.46
C ASP A 496 86.95 82.29 -20.96
N HIS A 497 86.08 81.27 -21.01
CA HIS A 497 86.39 79.90 -20.64
C HIS A 497 86.63 78.99 -21.86
N ILE A 498 86.68 79.55 -23.06
CA ILE A 498 87.09 78.80 -24.24
C ILE A 498 88.60 78.62 -24.20
N ASN A 499 89.06 77.38 -24.27
CA ASN A 499 90.46 77.04 -24.31
C ASN A 499 91.12 77.51 -25.62
N GLU A 500 92.46 77.50 -25.65
CA GLU A 500 93.25 77.88 -26.83
C GLU A 500 92.90 77.05 -28.08
N ASP A 501 92.46 75.81 -27.89
CA ASP A 501 92.03 74.91 -28.98
C ASP A 501 90.62 75.23 -29.51
N GLY A 502 89.96 76.25 -28.97
CA GLY A 502 88.63 76.68 -29.33
C GLY A 502 87.51 75.79 -28.80
N SER A 503 87.78 74.90 -27.85
CA SER A 503 86.77 74.11 -27.13
C SER A 503 86.57 74.59 -25.69
N PHE A 504 85.43 74.28 -25.09
CA PHE A 504 85.28 74.36 -23.63
C PHE A 504 84.66 73.08 -23.10
N TYR A 505 84.83 72.85 -21.80
CA TYR A 505 84.36 71.65 -21.13
C TYR A 505 83.20 71.99 -20.21
N VAL A 506 82.15 71.19 -20.27
CA VAL A 506 81.09 71.15 -19.27
C VAL A 506 81.34 69.91 -18.43
N VAL A 507 81.69 70.10 -17.18
CA VAL A 507 81.86 69.00 -16.23
C VAL A 507 80.63 68.98 -15.34
N MET A 508 80.06 67.80 -15.14
CA MET A 508 79.01 67.60 -14.14
C MET A 508 79.47 66.51 -13.18
N GLU A 509 79.34 66.78 -11.88
CA GLU A 509 79.64 65.83 -10.82
C GLU A 509 78.44 65.72 -9.89
N VAL A 510 78.05 64.48 -9.59
CA VAL A 510 77.04 64.21 -8.57
C VAL A 510 77.77 64.11 -7.24
N LEU A 511 77.52 65.09 -6.38
CA LEU A 511 78.13 65.19 -5.05
C LEU A 511 77.45 64.24 -4.06
N ARG A 512 76.12 64.11 -4.14
CA ARG A 512 75.33 63.19 -3.31
C ARG A 512 74.06 62.78 -4.03
N ASP A 513 73.75 61.49 -3.99
CA ASP A 513 72.41 60.99 -4.31
C ASP A 513 71.57 61.02 -3.02
N LEU A 514 70.45 61.73 -3.04
CA LEU A 514 69.54 61.92 -1.92
C LEU A 514 68.33 60.97 -1.98
N CYS A 515 68.12 60.28 -3.11
CA CYS A 515 67.19 59.15 -3.17
C CYS A 515 67.74 57.90 -2.49
N ASN A 516 69.03 57.92 -2.14
CA ASN A 516 69.74 56.78 -1.57
C ASN A 516 70.39 57.20 -0.25
N ASP A 517 69.75 56.90 0.89
CA ASP A 517 70.28 57.10 2.24
C ASP A 517 71.43 56.12 2.60
N ASP A 518 71.93 55.38 1.62
CA ASP A 518 72.97 54.37 1.79
C ASP A 518 74.35 55.07 1.91
N GLU A 519 74.66 55.55 3.12
CA GLU A 519 75.94 56.16 3.50
C GLU A 519 77.15 55.22 3.26
N SER A 520 76.90 53.92 3.07
CA SER A 520 77.89 52.84 2.97
C SER A 520 78.81 52.90 1.74
N LEU A 521 78.46 53.68 0.70
CA LEU A 521 79.28 53.84 -0.52
C LEU A 521 79.91 55.24 -0.66
N SER A 522 79.68 56.12 0.31
CA SER A 522 80.47 57.34 0.41
C SER A 522 81.88 56.94 0.86
N ARG A 523 82.89 57.16 0.01
CA ARG A 523 84.28 57.13 0.49
C ARG A 523 84.39 58.30 1.46
N GLU A 524 84.20 58.04 2.75
CA GLU A 524 84.47 58.99 3.82
C GLU A 524 85.98 59.27 3.79
N VAL A 525 86.41 60.23 2.96
CA VAL A 525 87.75 60.78 3.04
C VAL A 525 87.72 61.70 4.23
N ARG A 526 88.09 61.17 5.41
CA ARG A 526 88.38 61.99 6.58
C ARG A 526 89.55 62.90 6.24
N VAL A 527 89.25 64.16 5.96
CA VAL A 527 90.27 65.21 5.92
C VAL A 527 90.44 65.65 7.37
N GLU A 528 91.44 65.11 8.05
CA GLU A 528 91.89 65.64 9.33
C GLU A 528 92.51 67.03 9.06
N THR A 529 91.83 68.08 9.51
CA THR A 529 92.41 69.42 9.61
C THR A 529 93.42 69.44 10.76
N LEU A 530 94.68 69.78 10.45
CA LEU A 530 95.67 70.25 11.44
C LEU A 530 95.33 71.65 11.93
#